data_AF-A0A822IYI2-F1
#
_entry.id   AF-A0A822IYI2-F1
#
_cell.length_a   1.000
_cell.length_b   1.000
_cell.length_c   1.000
_cell.angle_alpha   90.00
_cell.angle_beta   90.00
_cell.angle_gamma   90.00
#
_symmetry.space_group_name_H-M   'P 1'
#
loop_
_entity.id
_entity.type
_entity.pdbx_description
1 polymer ?
#
loop_
_entity_poly.entity_id
_entity_poly.type
_entity_poly.pdbx_seq_one_letter_code
_entity_poly.pdbx_strand_id
1 'polypeptide(L)'
;MGTNINVTLPDMIASYLKRKSKEEYLPISAIARKYIARGVTEELIIEYHRKGYSISRISENIDVPIARVMDVLSRLDEESDVEKTLEEIEINSSD
;
A
#
# COMPACT_ATOMS: atom_id res chain seq x y z
N MET A 1 11.05 13.18 -19.65
CA MET A 1 10.32 12.33 -20.62
C MET A 1 9.57 11.29 -19.81
N GLY A 2 8.25 11.18 -19.97
CA GLY A 2 7.46 10.14 -19.29
C GLY A 2 7.52 8.84 -20.09
N THR A 3 7.79 7.72 -19.41
CA THR A 3 7.72 6.38 -20.01
C THR A 3 6.26 5.93 -20.03
N ASN A 4 5.71 5.68 -21.21
CA ASN A 4 4.38 5.08 -21.34
C ASN A 4 4.51 3.56 -21.24
N ILE A 5 3.75 2.96 -20.33
CA ILE A 5 3.67 1.50 -20.12
C ILE A 5 2.28 1.03 -20.50
N ASN A 6 2.23 -0.02 -21.31
CA ASN A 6 0.99 -0.68 -21.68
C ASN A 6 0.84 -1.92 -20.79
N VAL A 7 -0.28 -2.03 -20.09
CA VAL A 7 -0.54 -3.10 -19.12
C VAL A 7 -1.90 -3.72 -19.38
N THR A 8 -1.93 -5.05 -19.43
CA THR A 8 -3.18 -5.82 -19.44
C THR A 8 -3.59 -6.09 -18.00
N LEU A 9 -4.82 -5.71 -17.64
CA LEU A 9 -5.36 -5.89 -16.30
C LEU A 9 -6.41 -7.00 -16.29
N PRO A 10 -6.53 -7.77 -15.20
CA PRO A 10 -7.67 -8.66 -14.98
C PRO A 10 -9.00 -7.92 -15.06
N ASP A 11 -10.04 -8.58 -15.58
CA ASP A 11 -11.36 -7.99 -15.83
C ASP A 11 -12.00 -7.35 -14.58
N MET A 12 -11.77 -7.97 -13.41
CA MET A 12 -12.24 -7.45 -12.13
C MET A 12 -11.66 -6.06 -11.83
N ILE A 13 -10.35 -5.88 -12.06
CA ILE A 13 -9.64 -4.61 -11.82
C ILE A 13 -10.04 -3.58 -12.87
N ALA A 14 -10.13 -3.98 -14.15
CA ALA A 14 -10.59 -3.10 -15.20
C ALA A 14 -12.02 -2.58 -14.94
N SER A 15 -12.92 -3.45 -14.50
CA SER A 15 -14.29 -3.10 -14.14
C SER A 15 -14.36 -2.17 -12.94
N TYR A 16 -13.53 -2.42 -11.91
CA TYR A 16 -13.41 -1.54 -10.75
C TYR A 16 -12.97 -0.13 -11.14
N LEU A 17 -11.88 -0.02 -11.93
CA LEU A 17 -11.36 1.27 -12.38
C LEU A 17 -12.36 2.02 -13.26
N LYS A 18 -13.09 1.30 -14.13
CA LYS A 18 -14.15 1.87 -14.96
C LYS A 18 -15.32 2.39 -14.13
N ARG A 19 -15.71 1.69 -13.06
CA ARG A 19 -16.74 2.15 -12.12
C ARG A 19 -16.28 3.40 -11.38
N LYS A 20 -15.08 3.39 -10.80
CA LYS A 20 -14.52 4.56 -10.07
C LYS A 20 -14.31 5.78 -10.95
N SER A 21 -13.88 5.58 -12.19
CA SER A 21 -13.77 6.64 -13.19
C SER A 21 -15.09 7.41 -13.39
N LYS A 22 -16.23 6.71 -13.36
CA LYS A 22 -17.55 7.33 -13.44
C LYS A 22 -17.96 8.03 -12.15
N GLU A 23 -17.72 7.42 -10.99
CA GLU A 23 -18.06 7.99 -9.68
C GLU A 23 -17.31 9.30 -9.42
N GLU A 24 -16.02 9.35 -9.76
CA GLU A 24 -15.15 10.50 -9.50
C GLU A 24 -15.04 11.47 -10.70
N TYR A 25 -15.71 11.19 -11.82
CA TYR A 25 -15.63 11.98 -13.06
C TYR A 25 -14.19 12.19 -13.57
N LEU A 26 -13.33 11.19 -13.39
CA LEU A 26 -11.90 11.23 -13.77
C LEU A 26 -11.58 10.13 -14.79
N PRO A 27 -10.60 10.33 -15.68
CA PRO A 27 -10.15 9.28 -16.60
C PRO A 27 -9.63 8.04 -15.84
N ILE A 28 -9.85 6.84 -16.39
CA ILE A 28 -9.35 5.57 -15.83
C ILE A 28 -7.86 5.63 -15.52
N SER A 29 -7.05 6.26 -16.39
CA SER A 29 -5.61 6.41 -16.18
C SER A 29 -5.26 7.30 -14.98
N ALA A 30 -6.07 8.32 -14.68
CA ALA A 30 -5.90 9.16 -13.50
C ALA A 30 -6.25 8.39 -12.22
N ILE A 31 -7.34 7.62 -12.24
CA ILE A 31 -7.72 6.74 -11.14
C ILE A 31 -6.62 5.69 -10.89
N ALA A 32 -6.15 5.00 -11.93
CA ALA A 32 -5.08 4.02 -11.82
C ALA A 32 -3.79 4.63 -11.23
N ARG A 33 -3.38 5.82 -11.70
CA ARG A 33 -2.24 6.54 -11.13
C ARG A 33 -2.43 6.89 -9.66
N LYS A 34 -3.64 7.26 -9.23
CA LYS A 34 -3.95 7.56 -7.83
C LYS A 34 -3.76 6.32 -6.94
N TYR A 35 -4.22 5.14 -7.38
CA TYR A 35 -4.01 3.89 -6.65
C TYR A 35 -2.54 3.44 -6.66
N ILE A 36 -1.85 3.56 -7.80
CA ILE A 36 -0.41 3.26 -7.87
C ILE A 36 0.39 4.18 -6.95
N ALA A 37 0.12 5.50 -7.02
CA ALA A 37 0.77 6.46 -6.13
C ALA A 37 0.51 6.13 -4.66
N ARG A 38 -0.73 5.77 -4.31
CA ARG A 38 -1.07 5.33 -2.94
C ARG A 38 -0.25 4.11 -2.52
N GLY A 39 -0.13 3.08 -3.36
CA GLY A 39 0.67 1.89 -3.06
C GLY A 39 2.16 2.19 -2.94
N VAL A 40 2.73 3.00 -3.86
CA VAL A 40 4.12 3.45 -3.80
C VAL A 40 4.39 4.25 -2.53
N THR A 41 3.45 5.10 -2.10
CA THR A 41 3.55 5.84 -0.85
C THR A 41 3.54 4.93 0.38
N GLU A 42 2.70 3.89 0.41
CA GLU A 42 2.71 2.91 1.51
C GLU A 42 4.03 2.15 1.59
N GLU A 43 4.55 1.68 0.45
CA GLU A 43 5.84 0.96 0.40
C GLU A 43 7.00 1.84 0.88
N LEU A 44 7.02 3.13 0.48
CA LEU A 44 8.02 4.09 0.96
C LEU A 44 7.93 4.30 2.48
N ILE A 45 6.72 4.41 3.04
CA ILE A 45 6.53 4.51 4.50
C ILE A 45 7.15 3.30 5.20
N ILE A 46 6.86 2.09 4.72
CA ILE A 46 7.38 0.84 5.27
C ILE A 46 8.91 0.79 5.15
N GLU A 47 9.46 1.18 3.99
CA GLU A 47 10.91 1.19 3.74
C GLU A 47 11.65 2.13 4.71
N TYR A 48 11.18 3.37 4.88
CA TYR A 48 11.80 4.29 5.83
C TYR A 48 11.65 3.83 7.28
N HIS A 49 10.51 3.22 7.63
CA HIS A 49 10.33 2.64 8.96
C HIS A 49 11.33 1.51 9.23
N ARG A 50 11.52 0.59 8.28
CA ARG A 50 12.53 -0.49 8.36
C ARG A 50 13.97 0.04 8.49
N LYS A 51 14.25 1.23 7.95
CA LYS A 51 15.53 1.93 8.13
C LYS A 51 15.68 2.63 9.49
N GLY A 52 14.69 2.56 10.37
CA GLY A 52 14.73 3.13 11.72
C GLY A 52 14.38 4.62 11.80
N TYR A 53 13.74 5.19 10.78
CA TYR A 53 13.31 6.59 10.81
C TYR A 53 12.09 6.76 11.74
N SER A 54 12.05 7.86 12.49
CA SER A 54 10.89 8.21 13.30
C SER A 54 9.70 8.63 12.43
N ILE A 55 8.47 8.45 12.93
CA ILE A 55 7.22 8.79 12.23
C ILE A 55 7.25 10.23 11.68
N SER A 56 7.68 11.20 12.48
CA SER A 56 7.81 12.61 12.05
C SER A 56 8.78 12.76 10.88
N ARG A 57 9.93 12.08 10.92
CA ARG A 57 10.94 12.16 9.87
C ARG A 57 10.50 11.47 8.58
N ILE A 58 9.71 10.40 8.69
CA ILE A 58 9.08 9.76 7.54
C ILE A 58 8.10 10.75 6.89
N SER A 59 7.18 11.30 7.69
CA SER A 59 6.17 12.27 7.25
C SER A 59 6.78 13.45 6.48
N GLU A 60 7.88 14.01 6.99
CA GLU A 60 8.62 15.10 6.34
C GLU A 60 9.31 14.67 5.05
N ASN A 61 9.95 13.49 5.02
CA ASN A 61 10.75 13.04 3.87
C ASN A 61 9.89 12.71 2.63
N ILE A 62 8.67 12.21 2.82
CA ILE A 62 7.79 11.78 1.73
C ILE A 62 6.59 12.72 1.51
N ASP A 63 6.50 13.80 2.29
CA ASP A 63 5.42 14.79 2.28
C ASP A 63 4.02 14.15 2.46
N VAL A 64 3.87 13.38 3.53
CA VAL A 64 2.62 12.67 3.86
C VAL A 64 2.21 12.98 5.30
N PRO A 65 0.92 13.20 5.61
CA PRO A 65 0.48 13.46 6.98
C PRO A 65 0.86 12.35 7.97
N ILE A 66 1.26 12.72 9.19
CA ILE A 66 1.60 11.79 10.28
C ILE A 66 0.51 10.72 10.49
N ALA A 67 -0.76 11.11 10.47
CA ALA A 67 -1.89 10.18 10.63
C ALA A 67 -1.88 9.06 9.58
N ARG A 68 -1.46 9.35 8.35
CA ARG A 68 -1.36 8.37 7.27
C ARG A 68 -0.14 7.46 7.43
N VAL A 69 0.96 7.99 7.95
CA VAL A 69 2.14 7.17 8.31
C VAL A 69 1.77 6.17 9.41
N MET A 70 1.08 6.63 10.47
CA MET A 70 0.62 5.77 11.55
C MET A 70 -0.36 4.69 11.09
N ASP A 71 -1.34 5.04 10.26
CA ASP A 71 -2.31 4.11 9.67
C ASP A 71 -1.68 3.00 8.81
N VAL A 72 -0.56 3.30 8.13
CA VAL A 72 0.17 2.29 7.35
C VAL A 72 0.96 1.38 8.26
N LEU A 73 1.65 1.94 9.26
CA LEU A 73 2.47 1.14 10.18
C LEU A 73 1.63 0.28 11.12
N SER A 74 0.46 0.74 11.57
CA SER A 74 -0.44 -0.07 12.40
C SER A 74 -0.95 -1.31 11.67
N ARG A 75 -1.24 -1.19 10.38
CA ARG A 75 -1.64 -2.33 9.54
C ARG A 75 -0.49 -3.31 9.32
N LEU A 76 0.75 -2.82 9.26
CA LEU A 76 1.94 -3.66 9.15
C LEU A 76 2.18 -4.48 10.44
N ASP A 77 1.98 -3.86 11.60
CA ASP A 77 2.09 -4.56 12.89
C ASP A 77 0.99 -5.62 13.06
N GLU A 78 -0.24 -5.32 12.64
CA GLU A 78 -1.35 -6.28 12.62
C GLU A 78 -1.07 -7.49 11.69
N GLU A 79 -0.44 -7.28 10.54
CA GLU A 79 -0.02 -8.37 9.64
C GLU A 79 1.14 -9.20 10.24
N SER A 80 2.07 -8.57 10.96
CA SER A 80 3.18 -9.27 11.64
C SER A 80 2.71 -10.19 12.78
N ASP A 81 1.65 -9.84 13.50
CA ASP A 81 1.12 -10.66 14.59
C ASP A 81 0.36 -11.90 14.05
N VAL A 82 -0.20 -11.83 12.84
CA VAL A 82 -0.77 -13.00 12.14
C VAL A 82 0.32 -13.97 11.70
N GLU A 83 1.47 -13.48 11.25
CA GLU A 83 2.58 -14.34 10.83
C GLU A 83 3.21 -15.09 12.02
N LYS A 84 3.38 -14.44 13.18
CA LYS A 84 3.84 -15.10 14.42
C LYS A 84 2.87 -16.15 14.93
N THR A 85 1.56 -15.87 14.88
CA THR A 85 0.55 -16.84 15.33
C THR A 85 0.45 -18.07 14.42
N LEU A 86 0.73 -17.94 13.12
CA LEU A 86 0.82 -19.08 12.21
C LEU A 86 2.07 -19.94 12.46
N GLU A 87 3.22 -19.31 12.72
CA GLU A 87 4.45 -20.04 13.10
C GLU A 87 4.28 -20.83 14.42
N GLU A 88 3.58 -20.29 15.41
CA GLU A 88 3.30 -20.99 16.68
C GLU A 88 2.35 -22.20 16.51
N ILE A 89 1.48 -22.19 15.50
CA ILE A 89 0.54 -23.30 15.22
C ILE A 89 1.24 -24.46 14.50
N GLU A 90 2.19 -24.17 13.60
CA GLU A 90 2.98 -25.22 12.92
C GLU A 90 3.94 -25.94 13.87
N ILE A 91 4.51 -25.23 14.86
CA ILE A 91 5.42 -25.84 15.85
C ILE A 91 4.68 -26.78 16.81
N ASN A 92 3.39 -26.52 17.13
CA ASN A 92 2.60 -27.36 18.04
C ASN A 92 1.82 -28.50 17.35
N SER A 93 1.90 -28.65 16.02
CA SER A 93 1.20 -29.71 15.28
C SER A 93 2.11 -30.88 14.89
N SER A 94 3.34 -30.95 15.42
CA SER A 94 4.32 -31.99 15.13
C SER A 94 4.50 -33.04 16.24
N ASP A 95 3.48 -33.27 17.07
CA ASP A 95 3.38 -34.45 17.97
C ASP A 95 2.25 -35.40 17.53
#